data_AF-A0A1R4H173-F1
#
_entry.id   AF-A0A1R4H173-F1
#
_cell.length_a   1.000
_cell.length_b   1.000
_cell.length_c   1.000
_cell.angle_alpha   90.00
_cell.angle_beta   90.00
_cell.angle_gamma   90.00
#
_symmetry.space_group_name_H-M   'P 1'
#
loop_
_entity.id
_entity.type
_entity.pdbx_description
1 polymer ?
#
loop_
_entity_poly.entity_id
_entity_poly.type
_entity_poly.pdbx_seq_one_letter_code
_entity_poly.pdbx_strand_id
1 'polypeptide(L)'
;MITLQLTNDQKVELYDNAFSNTNPKIRKKCFIVYLRSMGYSRQEIALIMKVDEDTVTNQVKLYATGGLPLLLKDNYRTPKSQLEPYIPQLKELFDKQPPHTVNQAIDMIEKETGVSLKNSACREFLKKLA
;
A
#
# COMPACT_ATOMS: atom_id res chain seq x y z
N MET A 1 -8.44 3.87 -27.47
CA MET A 1 -7.33 2.94 -27.20
C MET A 1 -6.09 3.76 -26.87
N ILE A 2 -5.42 3.53 -25.74
CA ILE A 2 -4.13 4.17 -25.45
C ILE A 2 -3.05 3.25 -26.00
N THR A 3 -2.38 3.65 -27.08
CA THR A 3 -1.23 2.93 -27.64
C THR A 3 0.03 3.46 -26.96
N LEU A 4 0.68 2.63 -26.14
CA LEU A 4 1.97 2.97 -25.54
C LEU A 4 3.08 2.61 -26.53
N GLN A 5 3.78 3.62 -27.03
CA GLN A 5 5.04 3.42 -27.75
C GLN A 5 6.18 3.61 -26.74
N LEU A 6 6.84 2.50 -26.39
CA LEU A 6 7.98 2.50 -25.46
C LEU A 6 9.26 2.15 -26.19
N THR A 7 10.38 2.75 -25.77
CA THR A 7 11.71 2.36 -26.22
C THR A 7 12.08 0.96 -25.71
N ASN A 8 13.09 0.34 -26.30
CA ASN A 8 13.57 -0.96 -25.83
C ASN A 8 14.08 -0.88 -24.38
N ASP A 9 14.81 0.19 -24.04
CA ASP A 9 15.33 0.38 -22.68
C ASP A 9 14.20 0.45 -21.64
N GLN A 10 13.12 1.18 -21.95
CA GLN A 10 11.94 1.26 -21.08
C GLN A 10 11.26 -0.09 -20.89
N LYS A 11 11.23 -0.94 -21.93
CA LYS A 11 10.69 -2.30 -21.85
C LYS A 11 11.55 -3.20 -20.98
N VAL A 12 12.88 -3.07 -21.07
CA VAL A 12 13.83 -3.79 -20.20
C VAL A 12 13.64 -3.37 -18.75
N GLU A 13 13.59 -2.06 -18.45
CA GLU A 13 13.37 -1.58 -17.08
C GLU A 13 12.05 -2.09 -16.48
N LEU A 14 10.96 -2.09 -17.27
CA LEU A 14 9.66 -2.62 -16.85
C LEU A 14 9.72 -4.12 -16.59
N TYR A 15 10.40 -4.88 -17.45
CA TYR A 15 10.57 -6.32 -17.28
C TYR A 15 11.38 -6.63 -16.02
N ASP A 16 12.52 -5.95 -15.82
CA ASP A 16 13.36 -6.15 -14.65
C ASP A 16 12.59 -5.85 -13.36
N ASN A 17 11.84 -4.74 -13.31
CA ASN A 17 11.01 -4.42 -12.15
C ASN A 17 9.83 -5.38 -11.97
N ALA A 18 9.31 -6.00 -13.04
CA ALA A 18 8.24 -6.99 -12.94
C ALA A 18 8.69 -8.27 -12.21
N PHE A 19 9.98 -8.63 -12.28
CA PHE A 19 10.49 -9.90 -11.72
C PHE A 19 11.45 -9.74 -10.55
N SER A 20 12.14 -8.60 -10.42
CA SER A 20 13.12 -8.38 -9.34
C SER A 20 12.59 -7.55 -8.16
N ASN A 21 11.50 -6.80 -8.33
CA ASN A 21 11.04 -5.87 -7.31
C ASN A 21 10.50 -6.61 -6.07
N THR A 22 10.85 -6.15 -4.87
CA THR A 22 10.45 -6.76 -3.60
C THR A 22 8.93 -6.69 -3.40
N ASN A 23 8.28 -5.61 -3.87
CA ASN A 23 6.86 -5.41 -3.68
C ASN A 23 6.03 -6.12 -4.77
N PRO A 24 5.19 -7.11 -4.40
CA PRO A 24 4.38 -7.86 -5.36
C PRO A 24 3.38 -7.00 -6.15
N LYS A 25 2.92 -5.88 -5.58
CA LYS A 25 2.01 -4.97 -6.28
C LYS A 25 2.76 -4.23 -7.39
N ILE A 26 3.96 -3.75 -7.09
CA ILE A 26 4.82 -3.08 -8.08
C ILE A 26 5.16 -4.04 -9.21
N ARG A 27 5.54 -5.29 -8.89
CA ARG A 27 5.77 -6.35 -9.90
C ARG A 27 4.59 -6.48 -10.87
N LYS A 28 3.37 -6.60 -10.34
CA LYS A 28 2.14 -6.69 -11.17
C LYS A 28 1.91 -5.45 -12.03
N LYS A 29 2.10 -4.24 -11.47
CA LYS A 29 1.94 -2.98 -12.21
C LYS A 29 2.92 -2.92 -13.40
N CYS A 30 4.20 -3.20 -13.16
CA CYS A 30 5.23 -3.20 -14.17
C CYS A 30 4.93 -4.23 -15.28
N PHE A 31 4.50 -5.43 -14.89
CA PHE A 31 4.19 -6.46 -15.88
C PHE A 31 2.97 -6.11 -16.74
N ILE A 32 1.93 -5.49 -16.18
CA ILE A 32 0.77 -4.99 -16.95
C ILE A 32 1.21 -4.00 -18.04
N VAL A 33 2.07 -3.04 -17.69
CA VAL A 33 2.54 -2.01 -18.63
C VAL A 33 3.48 -2.61 -19.66
N TYR A 34 4.33 -3.54 -19.26
CA TYR A 34 5.19 -4.32 -20.17
C TYR A 34 4.36 -5.06 -21.23
N LEU A 35 3.33 -5.83 -20.81
CA LEU A 35 2.43 -6.52 -21.73
C LEU A 35 1.72 -5.54 -22.67
N ARG A 36 1.27 -4.39 -22.17
CA ARG A 36 0.66 -3.35 -23.02
C ARG A 36 1.63 -2.85 -24.10
N SER A 37 2.91 -2.70 -23.76
CA SER A 37 3.95 -2.25 -24.71
C SER A 37 4.31 -3.29 -25.77
N MET A 38 3.98 -4.56 -25.54
CA MET A 38 4.15 -5.66 -26.51
C MET A 38 2.94 -5.81 -27.46
N GLY A 39 1.92 -4.97 -27.30
CA GLY A 39 0.75 -4.94 -28.19
C GLY A 39 -0.48 -5.68 -27.67
N TYR A 40 -0.39 -6.38 -26.53
CA TYR A 40 -1.54 -7.06 -25.94
C TYR A 40 -2.68 -6.08 -25.64
N SER A 41 -3.90 -6.53 -25.91
CA SER A 41 -5.14 -5.83 -25.60
C SER A 41 -5.40 -5.80 -24.10
N ARG A 42 -6.30 -4.91 -23.66
CA ARG A 42 -6.67 -4.80 -22.23
C ARG A 42 -7.32 -6.08 -21.73
N GLN A 43 -8.14 -6.71 -22.57
CA GLN A 43 -8.83 -7.96 -22.31
C GLN A 43 -7.85 -9.12 -22.12
N GLU A 44 -6.86 -9.26 -23.01
CA GLU A 44 -5.82 -10.29 -22.90
C GLU A 44 -5.00 -10.10 -21.63
N ILE A 45 -4.60 -8.85 -21.33
CA ILE A 45 -3.83 -8.56 -20.11
C ILE A 45 -4.66 -8.86 -18.85
N ALA A 46 -5.93 -8.47 -18.82
CA ALA A 46 -6.84 -8.76 -17.72
C ALA A 46 -6.96 -10.27 -17.48
N LEU A 47 -7.06 -11.06 -18.54
CA LEU A 47 -7.10 -12.53 -18.49
C LEU A 47 -5.78 -13.13 -17.95
N ILE A 48 -4.64 -12.70 -18.50
CA ILE A 48 -3.29 -13.16 -18.10
C ILE A 48 -3.02 -12.83 -16.63
N MET A 49 -3.35 -11.61 -16.22
CA MET A 49 -3.03 -11.09 -14.89
C MET A 49 -4.09 -11.41 -13.82
N LYS A 50 -5.24 -11.97 -14.23
CA LYS A 50 -6.41 -12.21 -13.37
C LYS A 50 -6.83 -10.93 -12.62
N VAL A 51 -6.98 -9.84 -13.37
CA VAL A 51 -7.46 -8.54 -12.88
C VAL A 51 -8.58 -8.03 -13.79
N ASP A 52 -9.27 -6.98 -13.37
CA ASP A 52 -10.24 -6.28 -14.20
C ASP A 52 -9.59 -5.38 -15.26
N GLU A 53 -10.31 -5.12 -16.37
CA GLU A 53 -9.84 -4.27 -17.47
C GLU A 53 -9.58 -2.82 -17.03
N ASP A 54 -10.29 -2.34 -16.00
CA ASP A 54 -10.09 -1.00 -15.46
C ASP A 54 -8.77 -0.89 -14.72
N THR A 55 -8.37 -1.91 -13.95
CA THR A 55 -7.03 -2.01 -13.37
C THR A 55 -5.95 -1.90 -14.44
N VAL A 56 -6.08 -2.64 -15.55
CA VAL A 56 -5.14 -2.54 -16.68
C VAL A 56 -5.09 -1.11 -17.21
N THR A 57 -6.26 -0.51 -17.47
CA THR A 57 -6.38 0.86 -17.97
C THR A 57 -5.74 1.88 -17.01
N ASN A 58 -5.96 1.73 -15.71
CA ASN A 58 -5.44 2.61 -14.67
C ASN A 58 -3.91 2.54 -14.57
N GLN A 59 -3.31 1.34 -14.60
CA GLN A 59 -1.84 1.23 -14.56
C GLN A 59 -1.18 1.79 -15.82
N VAL A 60 -1.80 1.55 -16.99
CA VAL A 60 -1.32 2.10 -18.26
C VAL A 60 -1.39 3.63 -18.26
N LYS A 61 -2.49 4.21 -17.78
CA LYS A 61 -2.60 5.67 -17.61
C LYS A 61 -1.59 6.20 -16.60
N LEU A 62 -1.39 5.51 -15.48
CA LEU A 62 -0.44 5.91 -14.44
C LEU A 62 0.98 6.00 -15.01
N TYR A 63 1.40 5.01 -15.79
CA TYR A 63 2.68 5.04 -16.49
C TYR A 63 2.73 6.12 -17.58
N ALA A 64 1.66 6.29 -18.37
CA ALA A 64 1.63 7.33 -19.40
C ALA A 64 1.78 8.76 -18.82
N THR A 65 1.28 8.98 -17.60
CA THR A 65 1.35 10.29 -16.93
C THR A 65 2.72 10.59 -16.32
N GLY A 66 3.42 9.60 -15.75
CA GLY A 66 4.63 9.86 -14.95
C GLY A 66 5.72 8.80 -15.05
N GLY A 67 5.63 7.94 -16.06
CA GLY A 67 6.59 6.89 -16.36
C GLY A 67 6.77 5.87 -15.24
N LEU A 68 7.94 5.23 -15.26
CA LEU A 68 8.33 4.24 -14.27
C LEU A 68 8.34 4.81 -12.84
N PRO A 69 8.87 6.02 -12.55
CA PRO A 69 8.89 6.55 -11.18
C PRO A 69 7.49 6.63 -10.56
N LEU A 70 6.48 7.03 -11.33
CA LEU A 70 5.10 7.11 -10.83
C LEU A 70 4.47 5.72 -10.67
N LEU A 71 4.79 4.78 -11.56
CA LEU A 71 4.32 3.39 -11.47
C LEU A 71 4.88 2.67 -10.23
N LEU A 72 6.14 2.95 -9.88
CA LEU A 72 6.83 2.41 -8.72
C LEU A 72 6.36 3.01 -7.39
N LYS A 73 5.62 4.13 -7.38
CA LYS A 73 5.07 4.66 -6.14
C LYS A 73 4.08 3.67 -5.53
N ASP A 74 4.41 3.22 -4.32
CA ASP A 74 3.45 2.50 -3.49
C ASP A 74 2.55 3.52 -2.79
N ASN A 75 1.51 3.96 -3.49
CA ASN A 75 0.47 4.84 -2.92
C ASN A 75 -0.49 4.07 -2.00
N TYR A 76 -0.12 2.89 -1.50
CA TYR A 76 -0.91 2.22 -0.48
C TYR A 76 -0.86 3.06 0.79
N ARG A 77 -1.90 3.86 0.98
CA ARG A 77 -2.11 4.63 2.19
C ARG A 77 -2.37 3.64 3.32
N THR A 78 -1.33 3.25 4.04
CA THR A 78 -1.49 2.69 5.38
C THR A 78 -2.06 3.83 6.22
N PRO A 79 -3.30 3.73 6.74
CA PRO A 79 -3.81 4.76 7.63
C PRO A 79 -2.89 4.83 8.84
N LYS A 80 -2.12 5.91 8.92
CA LYS A 80 -1.32 6.22 10.11
C LYS A 80 -2.30 6.40 11.27
N SER A 81 -2.10 5.64 12.34
CA SER A 81 -2.93 5.78 13.53
C SER A 81 -2.73 7.19 14.10
N GLN A 82 -3.80 7.83 14.57
CA GLN A 82 -3.69 9.08 15.32
C GLN A 82 -2.77 8.94 16.56
N LEU A 83 -2.55 7.70 17.01
CA LEU A 83 -1.68 7.37 18.13
C LEU A 83 -0.21 7.20 17.75
N GLU A 84 0.17 7.18 16.47
CA GLU A 84 1.57 6.99 16.03
C GLU A 84 2.58 7.90 16.77
N PRO A 85 2.31 9.22 16.92
CA PRO A 85 3.22 10.11 17.64
C PRO A 85 3.34 9.79 19.14
N TYR A 86 2.29 9.18 19.71
CA TYR A 86 2.17 8.90 21.14
C TYR A 86 2.61 7.48 21.50
N ILE A 87 2.99 6.64 20.54
CA ILE A 87 3.44 5.25 20.78
C ILE A 87 4.53 5.16 21.86
N PRO A 88 5.61 5.97 21.83
CA PRO A 88 6.66 5.88 22.85
C PRO A 88 6.14 6.20 24.26
N GLN A 89 5.31 7.25 24.38
CA GLN A 89 4.74 7.69 25.65
C GLN A 89 3.73 6.67 26.21
N LEU A 90 2.84 6.16 25.36
CA LEU A 90 1.87 5.13 25.73
C LEU A 90 2.54 3.81 26.11
N LYS A 91 3.66 3.46 25.48
CA LYS A 91 4.45 2.28 25.85
C LYS A 91 5.03 2.43 27.26
N GLU A 92 5.68 3.54 27.56
CA GLU A 92 6.19 3.81 28.92
C GLU A 92 5.07 3.84 29.96
N LEU A 93 3.90 4.40 29.62
CA LEU A 93 2.73 4.42 30.49
C LEU A 93 2.26 3.00 30.80
N PHE A 94 2.11 2.14 29.80
CA PHE A 94 1.65 0.77 29.99
C PHE A 94 2.69 -0.14 30.65
N ASP A 95 3.98 0.14 30.48
CA ASP A 95 5.06 -0.55 31.21
C ASP A 95 5.02 -0.21 32.71
N LYS A 96 4.72 1.05 33.06
CA LYS A 96 4.58 1.50 34.46
C LYS A 96 3.24 1.10 35.08
N GLN A 97 2.18 1.12 34.29
CA GLN A 97 0.80 0.88 34.70
C GLN A 97 0.07 0.04 33.64
N PRO A 98 0.18 -1.30 33.71
CA PRO A 98 -0.46 -2.17 32.73
C PRO A 98 -1.99 -2.10 32.89
N PRO A 99 -2.74 -1.83 31.81
CA PRO A 99 -4.20 -1.82 31.87
C PRO A 99 -4.72 -3.25 32.05
N HIS A 100 -5.64 -3.46 32.99
CA HIS A 100 -6.25 -4.75 33.26
C HIS A 100 -7.44 -5.06 32.34
N THR A 101 -8.02 -4.03 31.72
CA THR A 101 -9.14 -4.16 30.77
C THR A 101 -8.95 -3.26 29.56
N VAL A 102 -9.62 -3.59 28.46
CA VAL A 102 -9.60 -2.77 27.23
C VAL A 102 -10.22 -1.40 27.49
N ASN A 103 -11.30 -1.30 28.29
CA ASN A 103 -11.90 -0.02 28.63
C ASN A 103 -10.93 0.85 29.44
N GLN A 104 -10.21 0.25 30.40
CA GLN A 104 -9.17 0.97 31.14
C GLN A 104 -8.05 1.47 30.22
N ALA A 105 -7.64 0.68 29.23
CA ALA A 105 -6.65 1.12 28.24
C ALA A 105 -7.18 2.28 27.38
N ILE A 106 -8.46 2.27 27.00
CA ILE A 106 -9.09 3.39 26.27
C ILE A 106 -9.05 4.66 27.12
N ASP A 107 -9.46 4.58 28.39
CA ASP A 107 -9.47 5.74 29.29
C ASP A 107 -8.06 6.31 29.52
N MET A 108 -7.05 5.45 29.63
CA MET A 108 -5.65 5.87 29.77
C MET A 108 -5.14 6.55 28.49
N ILE A 109 -5.44 5.99 27.32
CA ILE A 109 -5.07 6.59 26.03
C ILE A 109 -5.78 7.94 25.84
N GLU A 110 -7.06 8.03 26.17
CA GLU A 110 -7.83 9.26 26.04
C GLU A 110 -7.32 10.36 26.97
N LYS A 111 -6.92 10.01 28.20
CA LYS A 111 -6.31 10.97 29.14
C LYS A 111 -4.97 11.53 28.65
N GLU A 112 -4.11 10.68 28.09
CA GLU A 112 -2.77 11.12 27.66
C GLU A 112 -2.77 11.78 26.27
N THR A 113 -3.64 11.32 25.36
CA THR A 113 -3.59 11.73 23.94
C THR A 113 -4.81 12.54 23.49
N GLY A 114 -5.89 12.57 24.28
CA GLY A 114 -7.18 13.15 23.89
C GLY A 114 -7.92 12.34 22.80
N VAL A 115 -7.40 11.18 22.40
CA VAL A 115 -7.97 10.33 21.34
C VAL A 115 -8.78 9.20 21.96
N SER A 116 -10.09 9.20 21.73
CA SER A 116 -10.96 8.10 22.13
C SER A 116 -11.02 7.01 21.05
N LEU A 117 -10.75 5.77 21.44
CA LEU A 117 -10.73 4.61 20.54
C LEU A 117 -11.96 3.73 20.73
N LYS A 118 -12.41 3.10 19.64
CA LYS A 118 -13.33 1.96 19.75
C LYS A 118 -12.63 0.76 20.38
N ASN A 119 -13.39 -0.05 21.10
CA ASN A 119 -12.92 -1.29 21.73
C ASN A 119 -12.12 -2.21 20.79
N SER A 120 -12.55 -2.39 19.53
CA SER A 120 -11.81 -3.19 18.54
C SER A 120 -10.45 -2.57 18.18
N ALA A 121 -10.41 -1.25 17.97
CA ALA A 121 -9.19 -0.53 17.62
C ALA A 121 -8.18 -0.51 18.77
N CYS A 122 -8.66 -0.38 20.02
CA CYS A 122 -7.81 -0.45 21.20
C CYS A 122 -7.17 -1.85 21.35
N ARG A 123 -7.93 -2.93 21.12
CA ARG A 123 -7.37 -4.30 21.13
C ARG A 123 -6.29 -4.50 20.06
N GLU A 124 -6.53 -4.02 18.84
CA GLU A 124 -5.52 -4.08 17.78
C GLU A 124 -4.28 -3.27 18.11
N PHE A 125 -4.46 -2.11 18.75
CA PHE A 125 -3.36 -1.25 19.19
C PHE A 125 -2.51 -1.93 20.27
N LEU A 126 -3.13 -2.49 21.31
CA LEU A 126 -2.43 -3.23 22.37
C LEU A 126 -1.66 -4.44 21.81
N LYS A 127 -2.23 -5.16 20.83
CA LYS A 127 -1.53 -6.27 20.15
C LYS A 127 -0.32 -5.84 19.33
N LYS A 128 -0.28 -4.60 18.85
CA LYS A 128 0.88 -4.04 18.12
C LYS A 128 1.96 -3.50 19.05
N LEU A 129 1.62 -3.19 20.29
CA LEU A 129 2.54 -2.68 21.31
C LEU A 129 3.27 -3.79 22.07
N ALA A 130 2.62 -4.95 22.24
CA ALA A 130 3.20 -6.17 22.78
C ALA A 130 4.27 -6.73 21.84
#